data_AF-A0A2W4V908-F1
#
_entry.id   AF-A0A2W4V908-F1
#
_cell.length_a   1.000
_cell.length_b   1.000
_cell.length_c   1.000
_cell.angle_alpha   90.00
_cell.angle_beta   90.00
_cell.angle_gamma   90.00
#
_symmetry.space_group_name_H-M   'P 1'
#
loop_
_entity.id
_entity.type
_entity.pdbx_description
1 polymer ?
#
loop_
_entity_poly.entity_id
_entity_poly.type
_entity_poly.pdbx_seq_one_letter_code
_entity_poly.pdbx_strand_id
1 'polypeptide(L)'
;MISKTVWMLGLVLSFATAASAGEAEDMALGKKLFTSQAVPACAVCHTLADAGSEGAIGPVLDELKPSEDQVARALRDGLGQMPSYKNSLTAEQIKVLSKYVAKAAAGK
;
A
#
# COMPACT_ATOMS: atom_id res chain seq x y z
N MET A 1 48.35 38.23 21.00
CA MET A 1 47.33 39.22 20.63
C MET A 1 46.65 38.73 19.36
N ILE A 2 45.32 38.52 19.42
CA ILE A 2 44.34 38.56 18.30
C ILE A 2 44.47 37.46 17.22
N SER A 3 43.46 36.72 16.75
CA SER A 3 42.05 36.47 17.09
C SER A 3 41.45 35.83 15.83
N LYS A 4 40.72 34.70 15.97
CA LYS A 4 39.63 34.23 15.07
C LYS A 4 40.10 33.84 13.64
N THR A 5 39.55 32.84 12.96
CA THR A 5 38.13 32.70 12.65
C THR A 5 37.86 31.31 12.05
N VAL A 6 36.84 30.67 12.62
CA VAL A 6 35.99 29.58 12.13
C VAL A 6 35.95 29.41 10.60
N TRP A 7 36.16 28.18 10.13
CA TRP A 7 35.58 27.67 8.88
C TRP A 7 34.80 26.39 9.19
N MET A 8 33.55 26.60 9.63
CA MET A 8 32.47 25.62 9.46
C MET A 8 31.85 25.88 8.08
N LEU A 9 32.02 24.94 7.16
CA LEU A 9 31.20 24.73 5.96
C LEU A 9 31.18 23.21 5.75
N GLY A 10 30.08 22.48 5.70
CA GLY A 10 28.66 22.75 5.85
C GLY A 10 28.01 21.39 5.67
N LEU A 11 27.50 20.78 6.74
CA LEU A 11 26.78 19.52 6.67
C LEU A 11 25.38 19.82 6.12
N VAL A 12 25.23 19.75 4.79
CA VAL A 12 23.92 19.80 4.14
C VAL A 12 23.21 18.48 4.45
N LEU A 13 22.37 18.52 5.48
CA LEU A 13 21.56 17.41 5.93
C LEU A 13 20.44 17.17 4.89
N SER A 14 20.67 16.19 3.99
CA SER A 14 19.67 15.71 3.04
C SER A 14 18.54 14.98 3.79
N PHE A 15 17.45 15.70 4.06
CA PHE A 15 16.29 15.18 4.81
C PHE A 15 15.24 14.46 3.92
N ALA A 16 15.52 14.25 2.63
CA ALA A 16 14.51 13.81 1.66
C ALA A 16 14.39 12.27 1.47
N THR A 17 15.24 11.45 2.09
CA THR A 17 15.30 10.00 1.80
C THR A 17 14.35 9.14 2.63
N ALA A 18 13.94 9.57 3.83
CA ALA A 18 13.15 8.74 4.74
C ALA A 18 11.70 8.50 4.27
N ALA A 19 11.08 9.50 3.61
CA ALA A 19 9.67 9.39 3.19
C ALA A 19 9.46 8.38 2.05
N SER A 20 10.41 8.28 1.12
CA SER A 20 10.33 7.33 0.01
C SER A 20 10.58 5.88 0.44
N ALA A 21 11.40 5.68 1.47
CA ALA A 21 11.67 4.34 2.02
C ALA A 21 10.40 3.74 2.66
N GLY A 22 9.70 4.51 3.50
CA GLY A 22 8.47 4.05 4.12
C GLY A 22 7.35 3.75 3.11
N GLU A 23 7.30 4.51 2.00
CA GLU A 23 6.30 4.24 0.95
C GLU A 23 6.59 2.93 0.20
N ALA A 24 7.85 2.64 -0.10
CA ALA A 24 8.23 1.38 -0.73
C ALA A 24 7.94 0.17 0.19
N GLU A 25 8.18 0.33 1.49
CA GLU A 25 7.85 -0.68 2.50
C GLU A 25 6.34 -0.94 2.59
N ASP A 26 5.52 0.12 2.59
CA ASP A 26 4.05 0.03 2.54
C ASP A 26 3.60 -0.74 1.29
N MET A 27 4.14 -0.41 0.12
CA MET A 27 3.76 -1.07 -1.15
C MET A 27 4.14 -2.56 -1.13
N ALA A 28 5.33 -2.90 -0.62
CA ALA A 28 5.76 -4.28 -0.47
C ALA A 28 4.86 -5.07 0.51
N LEU A 29 4.50 -4.47 1.64
CA LEU A 29 3.59 -5.08 2.61
C LEU A 29 2.17 -5.24 2.03
N GLY A 30 1.65 -4.22 1.35
CA GLY A 30 0.35 -4.25 0.71
C GLY A 30 0.23 -5.34 -0.34
N LYS A 31 1.26 -5.51 -1.19
CA LYS A 31 1.35 -6.62 -2.14
C LYS A 31 1.36 -7.98 -1.45
N LYS A 32 2.05 -8.12 -0.32
CA LYS A 32 2.08 -9.37 0.46
C LYS A 32 0.72 -9.68 1.10
N LEU A 33 0.04 -8.68 1.64
CA LEU A 33 -1.33 -8.78 2.13
C LEU A 33 -2.28 -9.24 1.03
N PHE A 34 -2.19 -8.60 -0.15
CA PHE A 34 -3.03 -8.92 -1.30
C PHE A 34 -2.83 -10.35 -1.81
N THR A 35 -1.58 -10.81 -1.90
CA THR A 35 -1.23 -12.09 -2.52
C THR A 35 -1.28 -13.30 -1.59
N SER A 36 -1.09 -13.12 -0.27
CA SER A 36 -0.89 -14.29 0.60
C SER A 36 -1.25 -14.13 2.09
N GLN A 37 -1.20 -12.93 2.66
CA GLN A 37 -1.42 -12.78 4.11
C GLN A 37 -2.86 -12.47 4.51
N ALA A 38 -3.66 -11.84 3.65
CA ALA A 38 -5.09 -11.83 3.83
C ALA A 38 -5.64 -13.25 3.56
N VAL A 39 -6.60 -13.70 4.37
CA VAL A 39 -7.23 -15.02 4.20
C VAL A 39 -8.75 -14.85 4.10
N PRO A 40 -9.37 -15.18 2.96
CA PRO A 40 -8.72 -15.61 1.70
C PRO A 40 -7.84 -14.52 1.08
N ALA A 41 -6.83 -14.91 0.28
CA ALA A 41 -5.97 -13.94 -0.40
C ALA A 41 -6.78 -13.22 -1.49
N CYS A 42 -6.59 -11.91 -1.60
CA CYS A 42 -7.31 -11.07 -2.56
C CYS A 42 -7.04 -11.53 -4.00
N ALA A 43 -5.80 -11.95 -4.28
CA ALA A 43 -5.34 -12.46 -5.57
C ALA A 43 -6.11 -13.68 -6.08
N VAL A 44 -6.74 -14.47 -5.21
CA VAL A 44 -7.58 -15.61 -5.62
C VAL A 44 -8.85 -15.15 -6.31
N CYS A 45 -9.38 -13.99 -5.92
CA CYS A 45 -10.64 -13.48 -6.44
C CYS A 45 -10.46 -12.40 -7.50
N HIS A 46 -9.41 -11.58 -7.39
CA HIS A 46 -9.26 -10.37 -8.20
C HIS A 46 -8.06 -10.43 -9.14
N THR A 47 -8.24 -9.85 -10.33
CA THR A 47 -7.16 -9.52 -11.25
C THR A 47 -6.53 -8.19 -10.83
N LEU A 48 -5.21 -8.16 -10.72
CA LEU A 48 -4.39 -6.97 -10.46
C LEU A 48 -2.99 -7.19 -11.05
N ALA A 49 -2.67 -6.49 -12.12
CA ALA A 49 -1.45 -6.72 -12.90
C ALA A 49 -0.17 -6.54 -12.07
N ASP A 50 -0.11 -5.51 -11.21
CA ASP A 50 1.04 -5.29 -10.32
C ASP A 50 1.28 -6.50 -9.40
N ALA A 51 0.21 -7.12 -8.90
CA ALA A 51 0.29 -8.30 -8.05
C ALA A 51 0.58 -9.59 -8.83
N GLY A 52 0.48 -9.56 -10.17
CA GLY A 52 0.53 -10.75 -11.02
C GLY A 52 -0.66 -11.69 -10.80
N SER A 53 -1.82 -11.17 -10.38
CA SER A 53 -3.01 -11.98 -10.11
C SER A 53 -4.01 -11.90 -11.27
N GLU A 54 -4.70 -13.01 -11.50
CA GLU A 54 -5.68 -13.19 -12.59
C GLU A 54 -7.02 -13.73 -12.06
N GLY A 55 -7.34 -13.46 -10.79
CA GLY A 55 -8.61 -13.89 -10.19
C GLY A 55 -9.81 -13.29 -10.94
N ALA A 56 -10.83 -14.12 -11.19
CA ALA A 56 -11.99 -13.77 -12.01
C ALA A 56 -13.34 -13.87 -11.27
N ILE A 57 -13.31 -13.99 -9.93
CA ILE A 57 -14.53 -14.02 -9.10
C ILE A 57 -15.01 -12.60 -8.82
N GLY A 58 -14.08 -11.73 -8.46
CA GLY A 58 -14.31 -10.30 -8.27
C GLY A 58 -13.99 -9.50 -9.53
N PRO A 59 -14.29 -8.18 -9.54
CA PRO A 59 -13.92 -7.30 -10.63
C PRO A 59 -12.40 -7.25 -10.85
N VAL A 60 -12.01 -6.99 -12.10
CA VAL A 60 -10.64 -6.63 -12.50
C VAL A 60 -10.30 -5.26 -11.89
N LEU A 61 -9.34 -5.23 -10.98
CA LEU A 61 -9.03 -4.01 -10.23
C LEU A 61 -8.32 -2.97 -11.09
N ASP A 62 -7.52 -3.41 -12.08
CA ASP A 62 -6.87 -2.53 -13.07
C ASP A 62 -7.88 -1.74 -13.91
N GLU A 63 -9.10 -2.28 -14.11
CA GLU A 63 -10.19 -1.61 -14.81
C GLU A 63 -11.03 -0.76 -13.86
N LEU A 64 -11.36 -1.32 -12.69
CA LEU A 64 -12.23 -0.67 -11.71
C LEU A 64 -11.59 0.57 -11.08
N LYS A 65 -10.27 0.53 -10.84
CA LYS A 65 -9.47 1.62 -10.23
C LYS A 65 -10.12 2.25 -8.99
N PRO A 66 -10.48 1.45 -7.97
CA PRO A 66 -11.14 1.98 -6.77
C PRO A 66 -10.21 2.93 -6.02
N SER A 67 -10.79 3.95 -5.37
CA SER A 67 -10.06 4.79 -4.43
C SER A 67 -9.70 4.01 -3.16
N GLU A 68 -8.69 4.49 -2.42
CA GLU A 68 -8.29 3.90 -1.14
C GLU A 68 -9.48 3.76 -0.18
N ASP A 69 -10.32 4.79 -0.06
CA ASP A 69 -11.52 4.75 0.80
C ASP A 69 -12.57 3.73 0.34
N GLN A 70 -12.67 3.47 -0.97
CA GLN A 70 -13.57 2.43 -1.49
C GLN A 70 -13.04 1.04 -1.10
N VAL A 71 -11.74 0.79 -1.28
CA VAL A 71 -11.11 -0.47 -0.89
C VAL A 71 -11.22 -0.67 0.63
N ALA A 72 -10.94 0.37 1.41
CA ALA A 72 -10.94 0.28 2.86
C ALA A 72 -12.34 0.02 3.45
N ARG A 73 -13.40 0.50 2.80
CA ARG A 73 -14.79 0.16 3.14
C ARG A 73 -15.10 -1.29 2.77
N ALA A 74 -14.77 -1.73 1.56
CA ALA A 74 -14.99 -3.11 1.13
C ALA A 74 -14.26 -4.12 2.05
N LEU A 75 -13.03 -3.83 2.47
CA LEU A 75 -12.29 -4.68 3.42
C LEU A 75 -12.94 -4.73 4.80
N ARG A 76 -13.52 -3.63 5.28
CA ARG A 76 -14.16 -3.58 6.61
C ARG A 76 -15.54 -4.22 6.61
N ASP A 77 -16.33 -3.96 5.59
CA ASP A 77 -17.75 -4.28 5.59
C ASP A 77 -18.07 -5.56 4.81
N GLY A 78 -17.17 -5.95 3.89
CA GLY A 78 -17.47 -6.94 2.87
C GLY A 78 -18.35 -6.36 1.76
N LEU A 79 -18.48 -7.10 0.66
CA LEU A 79 -19.32 -6.71 -0.47
C LEU A 79 -19.76 -7.95 -1.27
N GLY A 80 -21.04 -8.31 -1.18
CA GLY A 80 -21.55 -9.51 -1.86
C GLY A 80 -20.82 -10.77 -1.38
N GLN A 81 -20.10 -11.44 -2.30
CA GLN A 81 -19.29 -12.62 -1.98
C GLN A 81 -17.93 -12.29 -1.35
N MET A 82 -17.50 -11.02 -1.41
CA MET A 82 -16.25 -10.59 -0.78
C MET A 82 -16.46 -10.53 0.75
N PRO A 83 -15.73 -11.33 1.55
CA PRO A 83 -15.87 -11.33 2.99
C PRO A 83 -15.34 -10.03 3.61
N SER A 84 -15.79 -9.74 4.83
CA SER A 84 -15.17 -8.72 5.68
C SER A 84 -13.86 -9.26 6.28
N TYR A 85 -12.85 -8.40 6.35
CA TYR A 85 -11.54 -8.66 6.97
C TYR A 85 -11.35 -7.93 8.30
N LYS A 86 -12.39 -7.24 8.82
CA LYS A 86 -12.27 -6.40 10.03
C LYS A 86 -11.78 -7.16 11.27
N ASN A 87 -12.01 -8.47 11.31
CA ASN A 87 -11.63 -9.33 12.43
C ASN A 87 -10.35 -10.13 12.17
N SER A 88 -9.80 -10.09 10.94
CA SER A 88 -8.61 -10.85 10.54
C SER A 88 -7.41 -9.96 10.19
N LEU A 89 -7.66 -8.69 9.84
CA LEU A 89 -6.62 -7.69 9.58
C LEU A 89 -6.71 -6.56 10.61
N THR A 90 -5.56 -6.01 10.98
CA THR A 90 -5.49 -4.80 11.81
C THR A 90 -5.89 -3.56 11.01
N ALA A 91 -6.23 -2.47 11.70
CA ALA A 91 -6.56 -1.20 11.05
C ALA A 91 -5.42 -0.68 10.14
N GLU A 92 -4.16 -0.87 10.55
CA GLU A 92 -3.01 -0.46 9.75
C GLU A 92 -2.83 -1.37 8.53
N GLN A 93 -3.03 -2.69 8.68
CA GLN A 93 -2.99 -3.60 7.53
C GLN A 93 -4.08 -3.27 6.51
N ILE A 94 -5.30 -2.94 6.95
CA ILE A 94 -6.38 -2.49 6.06
C ILE A 94 -5.98 -1.24 5.31
N LYS A 95 -5.38 -0.25 6.00
CA LYS A 95 -4.92 0.99 5.39
C LYS A 95 -3.82 0.73 4.35
N VAL A 96 -2.77 -0.02 4.71
CA VAL A 96 -1.67 -0.37 3.80
C VAL A 96 -2.17 -1.15 2.58
N LEU A 97 -3.03 -2.15 2.78
CA LEU A 97 -3.63 -2.91 1.67
C LEU A 97 -4.50 -2.03 0.77
N SER A 98 -5.28 -1.11 1.35
CA SER A 98 -6.14 -0.21 0.59
C SER A 98 -5.34 0.76 -0.27
N LYS A 99 -4.29 1.35 0.30
CA LYS A 99 -3.35 2.23 -0.39
C LYS A 99 -2.66 1.48 -1.55
N TYR A 100 -2.18 0.27 -1.28
CA TYR A 100 -1.56 -0.59 -2.29
C TYR A 100 -2.51 -0.86 -3.46
N VAL A 101 -3.72 -1.35 -3.20
CA VAL A 101 -4.68 -1.69 -4.27
C VAL A 101 -5.02 -0.47 -5.13
N ALA A 102 -5.30 0.68 -4.50
CA ALA A 102 -5.64 1.90 -5.24
C ALA A 102 -4.48 2.40 -6.10
N LYS A 103 -3.26 2.35 -5.58
CA LYS A 103 -2.05 2.80 -6.28
C LYS A 103 -1.67 1.85 -7.42
N ALA A 104 -1.63 0.54 -7.15
CA ALA A 104 -1.37 -0.51 -8.12
C ALA A 104 -2.36 -0.49 -9.29
N ALA A 105 -3.67 -0.40 -9.01
CA ALA A 105 -4.70 -0.33 -10.03
C ALA A 105 -4.62 0.93 -10.90
N ALA A 106 -4.10 2.02 -10.36
CA ALA A 106 -3.86 3.26 -11.10
C ALA A 106 -2.60 3.19 -12.00
N GLY A 107 -1.80 2.11 -11.91
CA GLY A 107 -0.51 1.98 -12.58
C GLY A 107 0.56 2.92 -12.04
N LYS A 108 0.51 3.22 -10.73
CA LYS A 108 1.36 4.22 -10.06
C LYS A 108 2.25 3.60 -9.00
#